data_AF-A0A845D324-F1
#
_entry.id   AF-A0A845D324-F1
#
_cell.length_a   1.000
_cell.length_b   1.000
_cell.length_c   1.000
_cell.angle_alpha   90.00
_cell.angle_beta   90.00
_cell.angle_gamma   90.00
#
_symmetry.space_group_name_H-M   'P 1'
#
loop_
_entity.id
_entity.type
_entity.pdbx_description
1 polymer ?
#
loop_
_entity_poly.entity_id
_entity_poly.type
_entity_poly.pdbx_seq_one_letter_code
_entity_poly.pdbx_strand_id
1 'polypeptide(L)'
;MKEPHDCESLDEIRTQIDRLDRSLVTTISRRQDYVHAAARFKRSQEQVHARERQHRMLAARRLWAENEGVDPDLIETIFRTMVDHFIEAEMAVFSALGNREADSHTPSSLNDAVDAGQSEGAASKGS
;
A
#
# COMPACT_ATOMS: atom_id res chain seq x y z
N MET A 1 29.89 14.96 -8.82
CA MET A 1 30.29 15.07 -7.40
C MET A 1 31.80 15.01 -7.36
N LYS A 2 32.46 15.48 -6.29
CA LYS A 2 33.89 15.16 -6.12
C LYS A 2 34.01 13.66 -5.88
N GLU A 3 35.04 13.03 -6.42
CA GLU A 3 35.36 11.65 -6.02
C GLU A 3 35.82 11.63 -4.56
N PRO A 4 35.65 10.51 -3.83
CA PRO A 4 36.06 10.44 -2.43
C PRO A 4 37.53 10.84 -2.19
N HIS A 5 38.42 10.51 -3.12
CA HIS A 5 39.85 10.84 -3.03
C HIS A 5 40.20 12.29 -3.40
N ASP A 6 39.26 13.03 -4.02
CA ASP A 6 39.41 14.45 -4.40
C ASP A 6 38.88 15.41 -3.30
N CYS A 7 38.30 14.87 -2.23
CA CYS A 7 37.80 15.67 -1.12
C CYS A 7 38.95 16.06 -0.19
N GLU A 8 39.11 17.35 0.06
CA GLU A 8 40.23 17.90 0.83
C GLU A 8 39.89 18.12 2.31
N SER A 9 38.62 17.91 2.69
CA SER A 9 38.17 18.02 4.08
C SER A 9 36.99 17.12 4.41
N LEU A 10 36.76 16.90 5.70
CA LEU A 10 35.57 16.19 6.20
C LEU A 10 34.26 16.87 5.80
N ASP A 11 34.26 18.19 5.67
CA ASP A 11 33.06 18.96 5.28
C ASP A 11 32.69 18.68 3.82
N GLU A 12 33.68 18.55 2.95
CA GLU A 12 33.47 18.20 1.54
C GLU A 12 32.96 16.77 1.38
N ILE A 13 33.50 15.82 2.16
CA ILE A 13 33.02 14.43 2.21
C ILE A 13 31.56 14.39 2.65
N ARG A 14 31.22 15.05 3.76
CA ARG A 14 29.84 15.10 4.28
C ARG A 14 28.89 15.72 3.27
N THR A 15 29.32 16.78 2.59
CA THR A 15 28.54 17.38 1.51
C THR A 15 28.27 16.41 0.36
N GLN A 16 29.22 15.54 0.00
CA GLN A 16 28.97 14.51 -1.02
C GLN A 16 28.04 13.40 -0.50
N ILE A 17 28.18 12.98 0.75
CA ILE A 17 27.28 12.00 1.39
C ILE A 17 25.84 12.54 1.42
N ASP A 18 25.63 13.78 1.88
CA ASP A 18 24.29 14.41 1.93
C ASP A 18 23.64 14.47 0.53
N ARG A 19 24.44 14.67 -0.52
CA ARG A 19 23.96 14.65 -1.92
C ARG A 19 23.54 13.25 -2.37
N LEU A 20 24.31 12.22 -2.00
CA LEU A 20 23.97 10.83 -2.25
C LEU A 20 22.69 10.45 -1.50
N ASP A 21 22.59 10.80 -0.23
CA ASP A 21 21.43 10.50 0.61
C ASP A 21 20.17 11.18 0.09
N ARG A 22 20.26 12.45 -0.34
CA ARG A 22 19.13 13.14 -0.99
C ARG A 22 18.69 12.44 -2.28
N SER A 23 19.65 11.95 -3.06
CA SER A 23 19.38 11.19 -4.29
C SER A 23 18.74 9.84 -3.98
N LEU A 24 19.16 9.17 -2.90
CA LEU A 24 18.57 7.93 -2.41
C LEU A 24 17.11 8.16 -1.97
N VAL A 25 16.84 9.18 -1.16
CA VAL A 25 15.47 9.55 -0.75
C VAL A 25 14.58 9.82 -1.96
N THR A 26 15.08 10.58 -2.94
CA THR A 26 14.33 10.86 -4.18
C THR A 26 14.03 9.58 -4.96
N THR A 27 14.99 8.66 -5.02
CA THR A 27 14.82 7.37 -5.70
C THR A 27 13.81 6.48 -4.99
N ILE A 28 13.84 6.46 -3.65
CA ILE A 28 12.87 5.72 -2.83
C ILE A 28 11.46 6.30 -3.02
N SER A 29 11.30 7.62 -3.07
CA SER A 29 10.00 8.26 -3.36
C SER A 29 9.44 7.78 -4.70
N ARG A 30 10.26 7.78 -5.77
CA ARG A 30 9.81 7.28 -7.08
C ARG A 30 9.48 5.79 -7.04
N ARG A 31 10.23 4.99 -6.29
CA ARG A 31 9.93 3.57 -6.07
C ARG A 31 8.57 3.39 -5.39
N GLN A 32 8.23 4.21 -4.41
CA GLN A 32 6.93 4.21 -3.74
C GLN A 32 5.79 4.48 -4.74
N ASP A 33 5.95 5.45 -5.64
CA ASP A 33 4.95 5.73 -6.67
C ASP A 33 4.66 4.51 -7.56
N TYR A 34 5.70 3.75 -7.93
CA TYR A 34 5.52 2.49 -8.67
C TYR A 34 4.80 1.42 -7.84
N VAL A 35 5.04 1.33 -6.53
CA VAL A 35 4.32 0.40 -5.66
C VAL A 35 2.84 0.78 -5.60
N HIS A 36 2.52 2.06 -5.41
CA HIS A 36 1.13 2.54 -5.43
C HIS A 36 0.44 2.30 -6.77
N ALA A 37 1.15 2.50 -7.89
CA ALA A 37 0.62 2.18 -9.22
C ALA A 37 0.36 0.66 -9.37
N ALA A 38 1.27 -0.17 -8.86
CA ALA A 38 1.13 -1.63 -8.87
C ALA A 38 -0.05 -2.12 -8.01
N ALA A 39 -0.37 -1.43 -6.92
CA ALA A 39 -1.49 -1.77 -6.04
C ALA A 39 -2.83 -1.87 -6.78
N ARG A 40 -3.04 -1.07 -7.82
CA ARG A 40 -4.25 -1.08 -8.65
C ARG A 40 -4.49 -2.39 -9.40
N PHE A 41 -3.45 -3.21 -9.59
CA PHE A 41 -3.54 -4.49 -10.28
C PHE A 41 -3.75 -5.67 -9.32
N LYS A 42 -3.61 -5.44 -8.00
CA LYS A 42 -3.71 -6.49 -6.99
C LYS A 42 -5.17 -6.68 -6.57
N ARG A 43 -5.66 -7.91 -6.62
CA ARG A 43 -7.05 -8.29 -6.33
C ARG A 43 -7.21 -9.16 -5.08
N SER A 44 -6.11 -9.54 -4.43
CA SER A 44 -6.11 -10.36 -3.23
C SER A 44 -4.94 -10.02 -2.32
N GLN A 45 -5.07 -10.35 -1.03
CA GLN A 45 -3.98 -10.20 -0.06
C GLN A 45 -2.73 -10.99 -0.46
N GLU A 46 -2.90 -12.18 -1.07
CA GLU A 46 -1.78 -12.97 -1.60
C GLU A 46 -0.99 -12.20 -2.68
N GLN A 47 -1.70 -11.48 -3.56
CA GLN A 47 -1.06 -10.62 -4.56
C GLN A 47 -0.41 -9.37 -3.96
N VAL A 48 -0.88 -8.89 -2.80
CA VAL A 48 -0.22 -7.83 -2.02
C VAL A 48 1.10 -8.32 -1.43
N HIS A 49 1.10 -9.50 -0.79
CA HIS A 49 2.32 -10.09 -0.25
C HIS A 49 3.31 -10.55 -1.32
N ALA A 50 2.86 -11.13 -2.44
CA ALA A 50 3.70 -11.51 -3.58
C ALA A 50 5.04 -12.23 -3.18
N ARG A 51 4.99 -13.21 -2.27
CA ARG A 51 6.18 -13.83 -1.63
C ARG A 51 7.25 -14.29 -2.63
N GLU A 52 6.86 -14.99 -3.69
CA GLU A 52 7.78 -15.45 -4.74
C GLU A 52 8.47 -14.30 -5.50
N ARG A 53 7.78 -13.14 -5.63
CA ARG A 53 8.40 -11.96 -6.23
C ARG A 53 9.43 -11.36 -5.28
N GLN A 54 9.14 -11.31 -3.98
CA GLN A 54 10.04 -10.78 -2.95
C GLN A 54 11.31 -11.62 -2.84
N HIS A 55 11.19 -12.94 -2.74
CA HIS A 55 12.35 -13.84 -2.69
C HIS A 55 13.28 -13.62 -3.89
N ARG A 56 12.72 -13.62 -5.11
CA ARG A 56 13.51 -13.34 -6.32
C ARG A 56 14.10 -11.93 -6.35
N MET A 57 13.37 -10.93 -5.84
CA MET A 57 13.86 -9.57 -5.76
C MET A 57 15.06 -9.47 -4.80
N LEU A 58 14.96 -10.03 -3.60
CA LEU A 58 15.99 -9.98 -2.57
C LEU A 58 17.26 -10.73 -3.01
N ALA A 59 17.12 -11.93 -3.58
CA ALA A 59 18.24 -12.67 -4.14
C ALA A 59 18.99 -11.85 -5.22
N ALA A 60 18.27 -11.16 -6.10
CA ALA A 60 18.89 -10.29 -7.09
C ALA A 60 19.61 -9.08 -6.46
N ARG A 61 19.07 -8.49 -5.38
CA ARG A 61 19.71 -7.37 -4.69
C ARG A 61 20.98 -7.79 -3.96
N ARG A 62 21.01 -8.98 -3.37
CA ARG A 62 22.24 -9.57 -2.80
C ARG A 62 23.33 -9.67 -3.87
N LEU A 63 23.00 -10.24 -5.04
CA LEU A 63 23.95 -10.35 -6.15
C LEU A 63 24.45 -8.98 -6.62
N TRP A 64 23.58 -7.96 -6.66
CA TRP A 64 24.01 -6.60 -6.99
C TRP A 64 24.95 -6.01 -5.94
N ALA A 65 24.71 -6.27 -4.65
CA ALA A 65 25.60 -5.85 -3.58
C ALA A 65 27.00 -6.47 -3.76
N GLU A 66 27.07 -7.77 -4.04
CA GLU A 66 28.32 -8.48 -4.30
C GLU A 66 29.11 -7.85 -5.46
N ASN A 67 28.43 -7.54 -6.56
CA ASN A 67 29.05 -6.92 -7.74
C ASN A 67 29.60 -5.50 -7.47
N GLU A 68 28.96 -4.76 -6.55
CA GLU A 68 29.37 -3.42 -6.15
C GLU A 68 30.35 -3.43 -4.95
N GLY A 69 30.71 -4.61 -4.44
CA GLY A 69 31.62 -4.75 -3.29
C GLY A 69 31.01 -4.30 -1.95
N VAL A 70 29.68 -4.30 -1.84
CA VAL A 70 28.93 -3.94 -0.62
C VAL A 70 28.45 -5.21 0.08
N ASP A 71 28.39 -5.19 1.41
CA ASP A 71 27.84 -6.29 2.21
C ASP A 71 26.41 -6.68 1.74
N PRO A 72 26.20 -7.91 1.23
CA PRO A 72 24.90 -8.37 0.77
C PRO A 72 23.84 -8.42 1.88
N ASP A 73 24.24 -8.65 3.13
CA ASP A 73 23.31 -8.73 4.26
C ASP A 73 22.78 -7.35 4.64
N LEU A 74 23.62 -6.31 4.56
CA LEU A 74 23.20 -4.92 4.70
C LEU A 74 22.18 -4.55 3.62
N ILE A 75 22.50 -4.82 2.34
CA ILE A 75 21.61 -4.48 1.23
C ILE A 75 20.29 -5.23 1.34
N GLU A 76 20.33 -6.53 1.64
CA GLU A 76 19.09 -7.29 1.86
C GLU A 76 18.24 -6.69 2.97
N THR A 77 18.85 -6.33 4.11
CA THR A 77 18.14 -5.73 5.24
C THR A 77 17.43 -4.44 4.85
N ILE A 78 18.10 -3.55 4.12
CA ILE A 78 17.51 -2.30 3.63
C ILE A 78 16.30 -2.57 2.72
N PHE A 79 16.46 -3.47 1.74
CA PHE A 79 15.40 -3.76 0.78
C PHE A 79 14.22 -4.53 1.41
N ARG A 80 14.48 -5.42 2.37
CA ARG A 80 13.46 -6.15 3.12
C ARG A 80 12.63 -5.18 3.95
N THR A 81 13.29 -4.34 4.75
CA THR A 81 12.63 -3.30 5.56
C THR A 81 11.74 -2.39 4.70
N MET A 82 12.25 -1.96 3.55
CA MET A 82 11.49 -1.12 2.62
C MET A 82 10.29 -1.84 2.01
N VAL A 83 10.43 -3.12 1.65
CA VAL A 83 9.33 -3.93 1.11
C VAL A 83 8.25 -4.16 2.17
N ASP A 84 8.64 -4.54 3.38
CA ASP A 84 7.71 -4.79 4.48
C ASP A 84 6.90 -3.53 4.80
N HIS A 85 7.55 -2.36 4.87
CA HIS A 85 6.88 -1.08 5.06
C HIS A 85 5.81 -0.80 4.00
N PHE A 86 6.09 -1.06 2.73
CA PHE A 86 5.12 -0.80 1.66
C PHE A 86 3.97 -1.82 1.61
N ILE A 87 4.20 -3.08 1.99
CA ILE A 87 3.13 -4.07 2.12
C ILE A 87 2.17 -3.65 3.22
N GLU A 88 2.68 -3.22 4.38
CA GLU A 88 1.86 -2.77 5.50
C GLU A 88 0.96 -1.61 5.07
N ALA A 89 1.52 -0.62 4.36
CA ALA A 89 0.76 0.50 3.80
C ALA A 89 -0.30 0.04 2.78
N GLU A 90 0.04 -0.86 1.85
CA GLU A 90 -0.90 -1.41 0.86
C GLU A 90 -2.03 -2.22 1.52
N MET A 91 -1.72 -3.03 2.53
CA MET A 91 -2.70 -3.85 3.25
C MET A 91 -3.70 -2.99 4.03
N ALA A 92 -3.24 -1.88 4.62
CA ALA A 92 -4.11 -0.92 5.29
C ALA A 92 -5.11 -0.30 4.29
N VAL A 93 -4.64 0.08 3.10
CA VAL A 93 -5.49 0.62 2.03
C VAL A 93 -6.48 -0.44 1.52
N PHE A 94 -6.01 -1.66 1.25
CA PHE A 94 -6.84 -2.75 0.75
C PHE A 94 -7.97 -3.10 1.75
N SER A 95 -7.66 -3.16 3.04
CA SER A 95 -8.65 -3.42 4.10
C SER A 95 -9.70 -2.31 4.19
N ALA A 96 -9.28 -1.03 4.08
CA ALA A 96 -10.19 0.10 4.10
C ALA A 96 -11.13 0.13 2.88
N LEU A 97 -10.67 -0.32 1.71
CA LEU A 97 -11.51 -0.45 0.51
C LEU A 97 -12.55 -1.57 0.65
N GLY A 98 -12.15 -2.73 1.17
CA GLY A 98 -13.08 -3.84 1.42
C GLY A 98 -14.21 -3.50 2.40
N ASN A 99 -13.93 -2.67 3.41
CA ASN A 99 -14.97 -2.21 4.35
C ASN A 99 -15.99 -1.24 3.71
N ARG A 100 -15.57 -0.44 2.71
CA ARG A 100 -16.46 0.53 2.04
C ARG A 100 -17.47 -0.10 1.10
N GLU A 101 -17.15 -1.24 0.52
CA GLU A 101 -18.11 -2.01 -0.28
C GLU A 101 -19.19 -2.65 0.60
N ALA A 102 -18.85 -3.09 1.82
CA ALA A 102 -19.79 -3.67 2.78
C ALA A 102 -20.82 -2.65 3.31
N ASP A 103 -20.43 -1.38 3.52
CA ASP A 103 -21.32 -0.32 3.98
C ASP A 103 -22.29 0.22 2.90
N SER A 104 -22.10 -0.18 1.63
CA SER A 104 -22.94 0.26 0.49
C SER A 104 -24.20 -0.60 0.27
N HIS A 105 -24.38 -1.68 1.04
CA HIS A 105 -25.60 -2.50 1.03
C HIS A 105 -26.64 -1.96 2.02
N THR A 106 -27.32 -0.87 1.64
CA THR A 106 -28.60 -0.52 2.27
C THR A 106 -29.64 -1.56 1.84
N PRO A 107 -30.37 -2.22 2.75
CA PRO A 107 -31.49 -3.06 2.33
C PRO A 107 -32.57 -2.17 1.73
N SER A 108 -32.72 -2.28 0.41
CA SER A 108 -33.85 -1.71 -0.32
C SER A 108 -35.12 -2.49 0.03
N SER A 109 -35.84 -2.07 1.07
CA SER A 109 -37.30 -2.19 1.09
C SER A 109 -37.92 -1.35 2.20
N LEU A 110 -38.61 -0.29 1.79
CA LEU A 110 -39.71 0.31 2.55
C LEU A 110 -40.83 0.57 1.55
N ASN A 111 -41.36 -0.53 1.00
CA ASN A 111 -42.64 -0.54 0.29
C ASN A 111 -43.29 -1.90 0.55
N ASP A 112 -44.06 -1.97 1.63
CA ASP A 112 -45.22 -2.86 1.81
C ASP A 112 -46.01 -2.37 3.03
N ALA A 113 -46.73 -1.26 2.82
CA ALA A 113 -47.85 -0.86 3.67
C ALA A 113 -48.94 -0.26 2.77
N VAL A 114 -49.46 -1.09 1.86
CA VAL A 114 -50.70 -0.82 1.13
C VAL A 114 -51.72 -1.86 1.56
N ASP A 115 -52.69 -1.36 2.32
CA ASP A 115 -54.12 -1.64 2.17
C ASP A 115 -54.57 -3.11 2.22
N ALA A 116 -54.96 -3.54 3.42
CA ALA A 116 -55.98 -4.57 3.60
C ALA A 116 -56.91 -4.13 4.74
N GLY A 117 -58.00 -3.44 4.39
CA GLY A 117 -58.99 -3.03 5.39
C GLY A 117 -60.23 -2.30 4.88
N GLN A 118 -60.85 -2.74 3.78
CA GLN A 118 -62.26 -2.39 3.47
C GLN A 118 -63.15 -3.64 3.45
N SER A 119 -64.14 -3.66 4.35
CA SER A 119 -65.56 -4.08 4.16
C SER A 119 -66.21 -4.22 5.54
N GLU A 120 -67.00 -3.23 5.95
CA GLU A 120 -68.48 -3.19 5.93
C GLU A 120 -69.15 -3.92 7.11
N GLY A 121 -70.05 -3.21 7.82
CA GLY A 121 -70.89 -3.82 8.85
C GLY A 121 -71.77 -2.86 9.67
N ALA A 122 -72.87 -2.42 9.05
CA ALA A 122 -74.20 -2.20 9.64
C ALA A 122 -74.45 -1.17 10.79
N ALA A 123 -75.32 -0.22 10.43
CA ALA A 123 -76.33 0.51 11.21
C ALA A 123 -76.74 0.01 12.62
N SER A 124 -76.95 0.95 13.54
CA SER A 124 -78.20 1.03 14.34
C SER A 124 -78.34 2.38 15.08
N LYS A 125 -79.59 2.82 15.20
CA LYS A 125 -80.16 4.04 15.78
C LYS A 125 -79.98 4.14 17.31
N GLY A 126 -80.14 5.35 17.85
CA GLY A 126 -80.72 5.49 19.21
C GLY A 126 -80.42 6.80 19.93
N SER A 127 -81.41 7.70 19.89
CA SER A 127 -81.77 8.81 20.81
C SER A 127 -80.72 9.77 21.36
#